data_AF-A0ABD5JJ04-F1
#
_entry.id   AF-A0ABD5JJ04-F1
#
_cell.length_a   1.000
_cell.length_b   1.000
_cell.length_c   1.000
_cell.angle_alpha   90.00
_cell.angle_beta   90.00
_cell.angle_gamma   90.00
#
_symmetry.space_group_name_H-M   'P 1'
#
loop_
_entity.id
_entity.type
_entity.pdbx_description
1 polymer ?
#
loop_
_entity_poly.entity_id
_entity_poly.type
_entity_poly.pdbx_seq_one_letter_code
_entity_poly.pdbx_strand_id
1 'polypeptide(L)'
;MDSTEGISHTGFHAGSSPAKHETRAAAEVARRRVRIMSATLYPTLPHPEPVAAPAARLALKTDGTSRGLLDGAWWPRSRDLLSELPALTDVLDPLWGRITRIAVNPEHWPVIPRKVPVSGHIVKVGWFTPEIDPHKLLLLSYGSGRWDLLVIPPRTGAESAARLMAAASDHDGPPLTASALIAAEEARHGVSATDRPPGPEEAWEYEGGASAESAAVPGQTGTPRPAGRLIIGM
;
A
#
# COMPACT_ATOMS: atom_id res chain seq x y z
N MET A 1 23.03 -65.80 -7.09
CA MET A 1 24.48 -65.68 -6.79
C MET A 1 24.64 -64.30 -6.14
N ASP A 2 23.94 -63.91 -5.08
CA ASP A 2 23.93 -64.43 -3.69
C ASP A 2 25.25 -65.01 -3.21
N SER A 3 25.98 -64.20 -2.44
CA SER A 3 27.08 -64.63 -1.56
C SER A 3 26.92 -63.86 -0.27
N THR A 4 26.44 -64.58 0.73
CA THR A 4 26.18 -64.16 2.10
C THR A 4 27.10 -64.99 2.99
N GLU A 5 28.15 -64.40 3.55
CA GLU A 5 29.05 -65.00 4.54
C GLU A 5 29.57 -63.87 5.45
N GLY A 6 29.68 -63.98 6.77
CA GLY A 6 29.51 -65.12 7.66
C GLY A 6 29.49 -64.61 9.11
N ILE A 7 28.81 -65.38 9.96
CA ILE A 7 28.74 -65.20 11.42
C ILE A 7 29.66 -66.25 12.04
N SER A 8 30.45 -65.88 13.06
CA SER A 8 31.04 -66.80 14.05
C SER A 8 31.34 -66.00 15.33
N HIS A 9 30.57 -66.22 16.41
CA HIS A 9 30.86 -67.11 17.56
C HIS A 9 32.09 -66.68 18.37
N THR A 10 31.94 -66.24 19.62
CA THR A 10 31.98 -67.04 20.88
C THR A 10 31.68 -66.05 22.03
N GLY A 11 31.00 -66.32 23.16
CA GLY A 11 30.69 -67.55 23.87
C GLY A 11 31.72 -67.84 24.96
N PHE A 12 31.61 -67.23 26.16
CA PHE A 12 32.14 -67.85 27.40
C PHE A 12 31.48 -67.34 28.69
N HIS A 13 31.54 -68.22 29.69
CA HIS A 13 30.61 -68.50 30.78
C HIS A 13 30.89 -67.75 32.10
N ALA A 14 29.79 -67.50 32.82
CA ALA A 14 29.51 -67.68 34.26
C ALA A 14 30.61 -67.49 35.34
N GLY A 15 30.24 -66.73 36.38
CA GLY A 15 30.85 -66.77 37.70
C GLY A 15 30.11 -65.92 38.75
N SER A 16 29.54 -66.59 39.74
CA SER A 16 28.71 -66.19 40.89
C SER A 16 28.92 -64.86 41.65
N SER A 17 27.78 -64.32 42.11
CA SER A 17 27.48 -63.61 43.39
C SER A 17 28.19 -64.18 44.65
N PRO A 18 28.40 -63.45 45.77
CA PRO A 18 27.30 -62.79 46.53
C PRO A 18 27.62 -61.47 47.29
N ALA A 19 26.54 -60.93 47.86
CA ALA A 19 26.35 -59.68 48.57
C ALA A 19 27.36 -59.33 49.68
N LYS A 20 27.53 -58.01 49.93
CA LYS A 20 27.28 -57.39 51.25
C LYS A 20 27.21 -55.85 51.18
N HIS A 21 26.47 -55.35 52.17
CA HIS A 21 25.96 -54.02 52.50
C HIS A 21 26.93 -52.83 52.50
N GLU A 22 26.34 -51.64 52.26
CA GLU A 22 26.56 -50.32 52.87
C GLU A 22 27.99 -49.79 53.09
N THR A 23 28.27 -48.57 52.60
CA THR A 23 28.40 -47.37 53.47
C THR A 23 28.69 -46.09 52.67
N ARG A 24 27.74 -45.15 52.75
CA ARG A 24 27.90 -43.71 53.06
C ARG A 24 29.15 -42.93 52.55
N ALA A 25 28.87 -42.11 51.54
CA ALA A 25 29.12 -40.66 51.45
C ALA A 25 30.55 -40.06 51.43
N ALA A 26 30.60 -38.95 50.67
CA ALA A 26 31.49 -37.81 50.74
C ALA A 26 32.78 -37.86 49.89
N ALA A 27 32.64 -37.41 48.64
CA ALA A 27 33.72 -37.12 47.72
C ALA A 27 34.41 -35.78 48.10
N GLU A 28 35.60 -35.96 48.66
CA GLU A 28 36.88 -35.28 48.41
C GLU A 28 36.89 -33.87 47.81
N VAL A 29 37.52 -32.96 48.56
CA VAL A 29 37.82 -31.57 48.21
C VAL A 29 39.32 -31.42 47.96
N ALA A 30 39.73 -31.09 46.73
CA ALA A 30 41.06 -30.57 46.44
C ALA A 30 40.96 -29.36 45.51
N ARG A 31 41.52 -28.25 46.00
CA ARG A 31 41.26 -26.87 45.60
C ARG A 31 42.02 -26.50 44.33
N ARG A 32 41.34 -25.95 43.32
CA ARG A 32 41.96 -25.19 42.23
C ARG A 32 41.47 -23.74 42.28
N ARG A 33 42.42 -22.81 42.38
CA ARG A 33 42.23 -21.34 42.37
C ARG A 33 41.15 -20.90 41.37
N VAL A 34 40.05 -20.35 41.87
CA VAL A 34 39.07 -19.63 41.04
C VAL A 34 39.56 -18.20 40.88
N ARG A 35 39.87 -17.82 39.64
CA ARG A 35 40.02 -16.43 39.22
C ARG A 35 38.63 -15.79 39.33
N ILE A 36 38.47 -14.79 40.18
CA ILE A 36 37.23 -14.02 40.26
C ILE A 36 37.08 -13.29 38.92
N MET A 37 36.22 -13.79 38.06
CA MET A 37 35.73 -13.05 36.90
C MET A 37 34.43 -12.39 37.32
N SER A 38 34.48 -11.08 37.58
CA SER A 38 33.27 -10.26 37.60
C SER A 38 32.67 -10.32 36.19
N ALA A 39 31.65 -11.15 36.01
CA ALA A 39 30.78 -11.03 34.86
C ALA A 39 29.91 -9.81 35.11
N THR A 40 30.15 -8.73 34.36
CA THR A 40 29.17 -7.66 34.22
C THR A 40 27.94 -8.30 33.59
N LEU A 41 26.96 -8.68 34.42
CA LEU A 41 25.62 -8.98 33.97
C LEU A 41 25.08 -7.68 33.40
N TYR A 42 25.20 -7.52 32.08
CA TYR A 42 24.42 -6.53 31.37
C TYR A 42 22.96 -6.85 31.66
N PRO A 43 22.16 -5.94 32.24
CA PRO A 43 20.74 -6.14 32.30
C PRO A 43 20.28 -6.32 30.85
N THR A 44 19.66 -7.46 30.56
CA THR A 44 18.98 -7.70 29.29
C THR A 44 18.01 -6.54 29.12
N LEU A 45 18.31 -5.65 28.17
CA LEU A 45 17.39 -4.61 27.76
C LEU A 45 16.06 -5.30 27.45
N PRO A 46 14.91 -4.79 27.94
CA PRO A 46 13.62 -5.31 27.53
C PRO A 46 13.61 -5.34 26.01
N HIS A 47 13.44 -6.54 25.45
CA HIS A 47 13.27 -6.73 24.02
C HIS A 47 12.10 -5.81 23.62
N PRO A 48 12.30 -4.81 22.73
CA PRO A 48 11.17 -4.06 22.24
C PRO A 48 10.24 -5.07 21.57
N GLU A 49 9.10 -5.33 22.21
CA GLU A 49 7.96 -5.99 21.57
C GLU A 49 7.84 -5.38 20.17
N PRO A 50 7.88 -6.17 19.09
CA PRO A 50 7.71 -5.65 17.75
C PRO A 50 6.38 -4.90 17.73
N VAL A 51 6.43 -3.57 17.68
CA VAL A 51 5.24 -2.77 17.43
C VAL A 51 4.69 -3.30 16.12
N ALA A 52 3.57 -4.01 16.18
CA ALA A 52 2.96 -4.63 15.03
C ALA A 52 2.84 -3.56 13.94
N ALA A 53 3.47 -3.80 12.79
CA ALA A 53 3.41 -2.87 11.68
C ALA A 53 1.93 -2.63 11.34
N PRO A 54 1.52 -1.36 11.11
CA PRO A 54 0.12 -1.06 10.87
C PRO A 54 -0.32 -1.75 9.57
N ALA A 55 -1.48 -2.43 9.62
CA ALA A 55 -2.01 -3.18 8.48
C ALA A 55 -2.07 -2.36 7.18
N ALA A 56 -1.88 -3.02 6.04
CA ALA A 56 -1.98 -2.38 4.73
C ALA A 56 -3.36 -1.74 4.51
N ARG A 57 -3.40 -0.56 3.90
CA ARG A 57 -4.65 0.11 3.51
C ARG A 57 -5.05 -0.38 2.13
N LEU A 58 -6.02 -1.28 2.08
CA LEU A 58 -6.36 -2.04 0.89
C LEU A 58 -7.88 -2.10 0.71
N ALA A 59 -8.33 -1.94 -0.53
CA ALA A 59 -9.69 -2.23 -0.97
C ALA A 59 -9.60 -3.17 -2.16
N LEU A 60 -10.35 -4.28 -2.12
CA LEU A 60 -10.34 -5.31 -3.16
C LEU A 60 -11.75 -5.50 -3.69
N LYS A 61 -11.85 -5.91 -4.96
CA LYS A 61 -13.10 -6.41 -5.52
C LYS A 61 -13.48 -7.72 -4.84
N THR A 62 -14.73 -7.83 -4.41
CA THR A 62 -15.27 -9.10 -3.91
C THR A 62 -15.51 -10.05 -5.09
N ASP A 63 -15.19 -11.32 -4.89
CA ASP A 63 -15.04 -12.37 -5.91
C ASP A 63 -16.12 -12.34 -7.01
N GLY A 64 -15.66 -12.32 -8.26
CA GLY A 64 -16.49 -12.36 -9.46
C GLY A 64 -15.64 -12.16 -10.72
N THR A 65 -16.18 -12.51 -11.89
CA THR A 65 -15.51 -12.23 -13.18
C THR A 65 -15.47 -10.72 -13.41
N SER A 66 -14.42 -10.06 -12.89
CA SER A 66 -14.24 -8.61 -12.96
C SER A 66 -14.30 -8.12 -14.41
N ARG A 67 -15.16 -7.14 -14.69
CA ARG A 67 -15.19 -6.44 -15.98
C ARG A 67 -14.16 -5.30 -16.07
N GLY A 68 -13.55 -4.92 -14.94
CA GLY A 68 -12.61 -3.81 -14.86
C GLY A 68 -11.15 -4.22 -15.04
N LEU A 69 -10.29 -3.25 -15.39
CA LEU A 69 -8.84 -3.46 -15.59
C LEU A 69 -8.03 -3.60 -14.29
N LEU A 70 -8.67 -3.40 -13.14
CA LEU A 70 -8.07 -3.41 -11.81
C LEU A 70 -8.88 -4.33 -10.90
N ASP A 71 -8.17 -4.99 -9.98
CA ASP A 71 -8.71 -5.91 -8.97
C ASP A 71 -8.91 -5.23 -7.61
N GLY A 72 -8.43 -3.99 -7.47
CA GLY A 72 -8.59 -3.17 -6.27
C GLY A 72 -7.64 -1.99 -6.23
N ALA A 73 -7.49 -1.43 -5.03
CA ALA A 73 -6.58 -0.34 -4.73
C ALA A 73 -5.80 -0.56 -3.44
N TRP A 74 -4.57 -0.08 -3.46
CA TRP A 74 -3.66 -0.03 -2.33
C TRP A 74 -3.20 1.41 -2.10
N TRP A 75 -3.27 1.86 -0.86
CA TRP A 75 -2.78 3.16 -0.44
C TRP A 75 -1.59 3.01 0.49
N PRO A 76 -0.36 2.97 -0.07
CA PRO A 76 0.85 2.91 0.74
C PRO A 76 1.00 4.14 1.62
N ARG A 77 1.70 3.99 2.74
CA ARG A 77 2.04 5.11 3.64
C ARG A 77 3.27 5.86 3.16
N SER A 78 4.14 5.20 2.40
CA SER A 78 5.38 5.73 1.86
C SER A 78 5.70 5.18 0.46
N ARG A 79 6.77 5.70 -0.17
CA ARG A 79 7.29 5.17 -1.44
C ARG A 79 8.46 4.19 -1.24
N ASP A 80 8.55 3.59 -0.05
CA ASP A 80 9.56 2.57 0.24
C ASP A 80 8.97 1.17 0.15
N LEU A 81 9.26 0.48 -0.95
CA LEU A 81 8.78 -0.89 -1.18
C LEU A 81 9.31 -1.89 -0.15
N LEU A 82 10.49 -1.68 0.44
CA LEU A 82 11.01 -2.60 1.46
C LEU A 82 10.16 -2.59 2.73
N SER A 83 9.68 -1.40 3.12
CA SER A 83 8.87 -1.21 4.32
C SER A 83 7.39 -1.53 4.10
N GLU A 84 6.87 -1.28 2.90
CA GLU A 84 5.42 -1.36 2.63
C GLU A 84 4.97 -2.75 2.15
N LEU A 85 5.81 -3.47 1.40
CA LEU A 85 5.42 -4.76 0.82
C LEU A 85 5.16 -5.87 1.85
N PRO A 86 5.89 -5.99 2.98
CA PRO A 86 5.58 -7.02 3.99
C PRO A 86 4.14 -6.93 4.52
N ALA A 87 3.70 -5.71 4.89
CA ALA A 87 2.34 -5.49 5.38
C ALA A 87 1.28 -5.74 4.31
N LEU A 88 1.62 -5.48 3.03
CA LEU A 88 0.73 -5.78 1.91
C LEU A 88 0.60 -7.29 1.69
N THR A 89 1.71 -8.02 1.67
CA THR A 89 1.69 -9.48 1.46
C THR A 89 1.01 -10.21 2.61
N ASP A 90 1.18 -9.75 3.85
CA ASP A 90 0.53 -10.36 5.02
C ASP A 90 -1.00 -10.37 4.90
N VAL A 91 -1.58 -9.34 4.26
CA VAL A 91 -3.02 -9.25 4.00
C VAL A 91 -3.43 -10.07 2.77
N LEU A 92 -2.60 -10.08 1.73
CA LEU A 92 -2.95 -10.66 0.43
C LEU A 92 -2.74 -12.18 0.36
N ASP A 93 -1.69 -12.71 1.00
CA ASP A 93 -1.34 -14.13 0.90
C ASP A 93 -2.47 -15.05 1.41
N PRO A 94 -3.19 -14.75 2.51
CA PRO A 94 -4.31 -15.56 2.95
C PRO A 94 -5.54 -15.45 2.05
N LEU A 95 -5.72 -14.33 1.37
CA LEU A 95 -6.91 -14.04 0.55
C LEU A 95 -6.81 -14.66 -0.85
N TRP A 96 -5.64 -14.54 -1.47
CA TRP A 96 -5.44 -14.91 -2.87
C TRP A 96 -4.45 -16.05 -3.05
N GLY A 97 -3.63 -16.32 -2.04
CA GLY A 97 -2.51 -17.24 -2.11
C GLY A 97 -1.18 -16.51 -2.20
N ARG A 98 -0.12 -17.28 -1.98
CA ARG A 98 1.25 -16.76 -1.80
C ARG A 98 1.70 -15.94 -3.01
N ILE A 99 2.02 -14.68 -2.78
CA ILE A 99 2.60 -13.78 -3.78
C ILE A 99 4.07 -14.15 -4.01
N THR A 100 4.48 -14.16 -5.27
CA THR A 100 5.86 -14.56 -5.63
C THR A 100 6.61 -13.49 -6.39
N ARG A 101 5.88 -12.66 -7.14
CA ARG A 101 6.45 -11.57 -7.90
C ARG A 101 5.57 -10.34 -7.86
N ILE A 102 6.22 -9.19 -7.75
CA ILE A 102 5.61 -7.88 -7.83
C ILE A 102 6.31 -7.11 -8.95
N ALA A 103 5.53 -6.36 -9.72
CA ALA A 103 6.05 -5.44 -10.72
C ALA A 103 5.42 -4.07 -10.57
N VAL A 104 6.26 -3.04 -10.70
CA VAL A 104 5.87 -1.62 -10.63
C VAL A 104 6.42 -0.86 -11.84
N ASN A 105 5.85 0.30 -12.15
CA ASN A 105 6.52 1.28 -13.00
C ASN A 105 7.46 2.14 -12.13
N PRO A 106 8.73 2.36 -12.50
CA PRO A 106 9.68 3.07 -11.66
C PRO A 106 9.43 4.56 -11.45
N GLU A 107 8.52 5.18 -12.21
CA GLU A 107 8.27 6.63 -12.20
C GLU A 107 8.01 7.23 -10.80
N HIS A 108 7.35 6.47 -9.92
CA HIS A 108 7.00 6.92 -8.57
C HIS A 108 7.72 6.18 -7.45
N TRP A 109 8.67 5.29 -7.76
CA TRP A 109 9.39 4.47 -6.78
C TRP A 109 10.88 4.80 -6.81
N PRO A 110 11.39 5.61 -5.87
CA PRO A 110 12.79 6.05 -5.86
C PRO A 110 13.79 4.89 -5.77
N VAL A 111 13.40 3.84 -5.04
CA VAL A 111 14.21 2.63 -4.86
C VAL A 111 13.32 1.42 -5.11
N ILE A 112 13.77 0.54 -6.00
CA ILE A 112 13.09 -0.72 -6.31
C ILE A 112 14.03 -1.86 -5.91
N PRO A 113 13.82 -2.47 -4.73
CA PRO A 113 14.61 -3.63 -4.32
C PRO A 113 14.38 -4.77 -5.33
N ARG A 114 15.34 -5.67 -5.52
CA ARG A 114 15.10 -6.86 -6.38
C ARG A 114 14.37 -7.98 -5.64
N LYS A 115 14.50 -8.00 -4.32
CA LYS A 115 13.98 -9.02 -3.41
C LYS A 115 13.56 -8.35 -2.12
N VAL A 116 12.38 -8.68 -1.63
CA VAL A 116 11.88 -8.20 -0.35
C VAL A 116 11.52 -9.41 0.52
N PRO A 117 12.10 -9.53 1.73
CA PRO A 117 11.69 -10.55 2.68
C PRO A 117 10.31 -10.17 3.24
N VAL A 118 9.41 -11.14 3.24
CA VAL A 118 8.06 -11.02 3.80
C VAL A 118 7.79 -12.24 4.68
N SER A 119 6.64 -12.29 5.35
CA SER A 119 6.31 -13.38 6.27
C SER A 119 6.43 -14.76 5.62
N GLY A 120 7.45 -15.50 6.03
CA GLY A 120 7.71 -16.86 5.57
C GLY A 120 8.30 -17.02 4.17
N HIS A 121 8.56 -15.93 3.41
CA HIS A 121 9.16 -16.05 2.07
C HIS A 121 9.77 -14.76 1.52
N ILE A 122 10.30 -14.84 0.29
CA ILE A 122 10.86 -13.70 -0.44
C ILE A 122 10.02 -13.44 -1.67
N VAL A 123 9.60 -12.19 -1.84
CA VAL A 123 8.95 -11.71 -3.06
C VAL A 123 10.00 -11.10 -3.97
N LYS A 124 9.97 -11.48 -5.25
CA LYS A 124 10.81 -10.85 -6.29
C LYS A 124 10.12 -9.58 -6.76
N VAL A 125 10.82 -8.47 -6.74
CA VAL A 125 10.30 -7.19 -7.21
C VAL A 125 11.03 -6.84 -8.50
N GLY A 126 10.25 -6.57 -9.55
CA GLY A 126 10.73 -6.12 -10.85
C GLY A 126 10.08 -4.80 -11.23
N TRP A 127 10.53 -4.24 -12.34
CA TRP A 127 9.97 -3.01 -12.89
C TRP A 127 9.93 -3.06 -14.41
N PHE A 128 8.95 -2.38 -14.99
CA PHE A 128 8.74 -2.27 -16.44
C PHE A 128 8.23 -0.86 -16.73
N THR A 129 8.81 -0.18 -17.71
CA THR A 129 8.52 1.24 -17.99
C THR A 129 7.44 1.46 -19.04
N PRO A 130 7.43 0.80 -20.23
CA PRO A 130 6.37 1.03 -21.20
C PRO A 130 5.11 0.18 -20.98
N GLU A 131 5.23 -0.99 -20.33
CA GLU A 131 4.09 -1.93 -20.22
C GLU A 131 3.20 -1.75 -18.98
N ILE A 132 3.71 -1.08 -17.94
CA ILE A 132 3.00 -0.91 -16.67
C ILE A 132 2.67 0.56 -16.46
N ASP A 133 1.39 0.83 -16.19
CA ASP A 133 0.89 2.14 -15.81
C ASP A 133 1.61 2.67 -14.54
N PRO A 134 2.01 3.96 -14.48
CA PRO A 134 2.71 4.57 -13.33
C PRO A 134 2.07 4.33 -11.96
N HIS A 135 0.73 4.26 -11.94
CA HIS A 135 -0.07 4.06 -10.74
C HIS A 135 -0.54 2.63 -10.57
N LYS A 136 0.06 1.65 -11.25
CA LYS A 136 -0.34 0.23 -11.15
C LYS A 136 0.73 -0.63 -10.47
N LEU A 137 0.25 -1.49 -9.58
CA LEU A 137 1.02 -2.56 -8.96
C LEU A 137 0.51 -3.90 -9.49
N LEU A 138 1.39 -4.65 -10.14
CA LEU A 138 1.09 -5.98 -10.67
C LEU A 138 1.63 -7.04 -9.71
N LEU A 139 0.75 -7.94 -9.26
CA LEU A 139 1.04 -9.06 -8.38
C LEU A 139 0.88 -10.37 -9.13
N LEU A 140 1.80 -11.33 -8.91
CA LEU A 140 1.71 -12.68 -9.47
C LEU A 140 1.84 -13.74 -8.38
N SER A 141 0.91 -14.70 -8.43
CA SER A 141 0.96 -15.94 -7.68
C SER A 141 1.02 -17.13 -8.64
N TYR A 142 1.80 -18.17 -8.30
CA TYR A 142 1.97 -19.34 -9.18
C TYR A 142 0.67 -20.14 -9.41
N GLY A 143 -0.26 -20.12 -8.45
CA GLY A 143 -1.51 -20.88 -8.53
C GLY A 143 -2.76 -20.05 -8.83
N SER A 144 -2.70 -18.75 -8.55
CA SER A 144 -3.89 -17.88 -8.52
C SER A 144 -3.89 -16.80 -9.61
N GLY A 145 -2.85 -16.75 -10.44
CA GLY A 145 -2.77 -15.87 -11.61
C GLY A 145 -2.18 -14.50 -11.31
N ARG A 146 -2.85 -13.44 -11.78
CA ARG A 146 -2.40 -12.04 -11.71
C ARG A 146 -3.45 -11.15 -11.06
N TRP A 147 -3.01 -10.24 -10.18
CA TRP A 147 -3.79 -9.10 -9.71
C TRP A 147 -3.15 -7.77 -10.12
N ASP A 148 -3.97 -6.83 -10.57
CA ASP A 148 -3.59 -5.47 -10.89
C ASP A 148 -4.25 -4.50 -9.90
N LEU A 149 -3.45 -3.88 -9.03
CA LEU A 149 -3.93 -2.91 -8.05
C LEU A 149 -3.59 -1.47 -8.46
N LEU A 150 -4.52 -0.55 -8.21
CA LEU A 150 -4.23 0.88 -8.21
C LEU A 150 -3.35 1.23 -7.01
N VAL A 151 -2.26 1.97 -7.25
CA VAL A 151 -1.42 2.58 -6.23
C VAL A 151 -1.83 4.03 -6.06
N ILE A 152 -2.47 4.33 -4.94
CA ILE A 152 -2.84 5.70 -4.57
C ILE A 152 -1.60 6.41 -3.99
N PRO A 153 -1.21 7.59 -4.47
CA PRO A 153 -0.07 8.32 -3.90
C PRO A 153 -0.20 8.51 -2.38
N PRO A 154 0.88 8.36 -1.60
CA PRO A 154 0.82 8.43 -0.14
C PRO A 154 0.39 9.82 0.38
N ARG A 155 0.59 10.87 -0.43
CA ARG A 155 0.19 12.26 -0.11
C ARG A 155 -1.27 12.59 -0.46
N THR A 156 -2.00 11.66 -1.07
CA THR A 156 -3.41 11.87 -1.40
C THR A 156 -4.23 12.03 -0.12
N GLY A 157 -5.13 13.02 -0.09
CA GLY A 157 -6.02 13.26 1.05
C GLY A 157 -6.95 12.08 1.32
N ALA A 158 -7.34 11.86 2.57
CA ALA A 158 -8.11 10.68 2.98
C ALA A 158 -9.43 10.52 2.21
N GLU A 159 -10.15 11.61 1.93
CA GLU A 159 -11.40 11.56 1.17
C GLU A 159 -11.17 11.15 -0.29
N SER A 160 -10.17 11.74 -0.96
CA SER A 160 -9.79 11.36 -2.32
C SER A 160 -9.31 9.92 -2.38
N ALA A 161 -8.51 9.48 -1.40
CA ALA A 161 -8.06 8.09 -1.31
C ALA A 161 -9.24 7.14 -1.13
N ALA A 162 -10.22 7.47 -0.29
CA ALA A 162 -11.43 6.67 -0.10
C ALA A 162 -12.25 6.56 -1.39
N ARG A 163 -12.43 7.66 -2.12
CA ARG A 163 -13.11 7.66 -3.43
C ARG A 163 -12.37 6.81 -4.47
N LEU A 164 -11.05 6.94 -4.56
CA LEU A 164 -10.23 6.13 -5.45
C LEU A 164 -10.29 4.64 -5.10
N MET A 165 -10.24 4.30 -3.81
CA MET A 165 -10.39 2.92 -3.35
C MET A 165 -11.75 2.34 -3.71
N ALA A 166 -12.83 3.11 -3.52
CA ALA A 166 -14.17 2.70 -3.89
C ALA A 166 -14.28 2.49 -5.40
N ALA A 167 -13.79 3.43 -6.21
CA ALA A 167 -13.83 3.33 -7.67
C ALA A 167 -13.00 2.16 -8.22
N ALA A 168 -11.82 1.89 -7.66
CA ALA A 168 -10.97 0.78 -8.08
C ALA A 168 -11.51 -0.59 -7.66
N SER A 169 -12.32 -0.63 -6.60
CA SER A 169 -12.95 -1.86 -6.07
C SER A 169 -14.38 -2.04 -6.55
N ASP A 170 -14.90 -1.13 -7.38
CA ASP A 170 -16.23 -1.23 -7.97
C ASP A 170 -16.23 -2.30 -9.08
N HIS A 171 -17.08 -3.30 -8.93
CA HIS A 171 -17.21 -4.40 -9.87
C HIS A 171 -17.85 -3.95 -11.19
N ASP A 172 -18.81 -3.02 -11.12
CA ASP A 172 -19.61 -2.56 -12.27
C ASP A 172 -19.07 -1.25 -12.88
N GLY A 173 -17.96 -0.74 -12.34
CA GLY A 173 -17.30 0.45 -12.83
C GLY A 173 -16.74 0.30 -14.25
N PRO A 174 -16.56 1.40 -15.00
CA PRO A 174 -15.95 1.37 -16.31
C PRO A 174 -14.51 0.82 -16.24
N PRO A 175 -14.03 0.14 -17.30
CA PRO A 175 -12.66 -0.38 -17.36
C PRO A 175 -11.66 0.78 -17.57
N LEU A 176 -11.34 1.49 -16.49
CA LEU A 176 -10.37 2.59 -16.48
C LEU A 176 -8.98 2.09 -16.08
N THR A 177 -7.95 2.71 -16.66
CA THR A 177 -6.57 2.51 -16.22
C THR A 177 -6.32 3.18 -14.87
N ALA A 178 -5.25 2.78 -14.18
CA ALA A 178 -4.90 3.38 -12.90
C ALA A 178 -4.61 4.89 -13.03
N SER A 179 -3.88 5.29 -14.07
CA SER A 179 -3.63 6.71 -14.36
C SER A 179 -4.92 7.48 -14.71
N ALA A 180 -5.86 6.86 -15.44
CA ALA A 180 -7.14 7.51 -15.75
C ALA A 180 -8.00 7.74 -14.50
N LEU A 181 -7.98 6.82 -13.53
CA LEU A 181 -8.66 7.00 -12.25
C LEU A 181 -8.04 8.13 -11.42
N ILE A 182 -6.71 8.20 -11.34
CA ILE A 182 -6.00 9.29 -10.65
C ILE A 182 -6.32 10.63 -11.31
N ALA A 183 -6.19 10.75 -12.63
CA ALA A 183 -6.48 11.98 -13.36
C ALA A 183 -7.94 12.44 -13.19
N ALA A 184 -8.90 11.51 -13.19
CA ALA A 184 -10.30 11.82 -12.97
C ALA A 184 -10.58 12.35 -11.54
N GLU A 185 -9.88 11.85 -10.52
CA GLU A 185 -9.99 12.39 -9.16
C GLU A 185 -9.33 13.76 -9.03
N GLU A 186 -8.15 13.97 -9.65
CA GLU A 186 -7.47 15.27 -9.68
C GLU A 186 -8.34 16.35 -10.35
N ALA A 187 -8.99 16.02 -11.47
CA ALA A 187 -9.91 16.91 -12.16
C ALA A 187 -11.11 17.31 -11.27
N ARG A 188 -11.66 16.39 -10.47
CA ARG A 188 -12.73 16.68 -9.51
C ARG A 188 -12.28 17.66 -8.43
N HIS A 189 -11.05 17.51 -7.94
CA HIS A 189 -10.51 18.36 -6.89
C HIS A 189 -10.19 19.78 -7.39
N GLY A 190 -9.79 19.93 -8.67
CA GLY A 190 -9.56 21.24 -9.28
C GLY A 190 -10.83 22.08 -9.47
N VAL A 191 -11.96 21.44 -9.80
CA VAL A 191 -13.26 22.11 -9.95
C VAL A 191 -13.75 22.65 -8.59
N SER A 192 -13.56 21.90 -7.51
CA SER A 192 -14.00 22.34 -6.16
C SER A 192 -13.20 23.51 -5.58
N ALA A 193 -11.95 23.73 -6.01
CA ALA A 193 -11.15 24.87 -5.56
C ALA A 193 -11.55 26.19 -6.25
N THR A 194 -12.17 26.09 -7.43
CA THR A 194 -12.52 27.24 -8.28
C THR A 194 -13.97 27.69 -8.08
N ASP A 195 -14.83 26.85 -7.49
CA ASP A 195 -16.25 27.13 -7.22
C ASP A 195 -16.51 27.79 -5.85
N ARG A 196 -15.50 28.43 -5.25
CA ARG A 196 -15.77 29.32 -4.11
C ARG A 196 -16.40 30.60 -4.69
N PRO A 197 -17.68 30.91 -4.39
CA PRO A 197 -18.23 32.21 -4.75
C PRO A 197 -17.32 33.28 -4.14
N PRO A 198 -17.02 34.39 -4.83
CA PRO A 198 -16.36 35.51 -4.18
C PRO A 198 -17.14 35.82 -2.90
N GLY A 199 -16.42 35.89 -1.78
CA GLY A 199 -17.03 36.26 -0.51
C GLY A 199 -17.77 37.60 -0.67
N PRO A 200 -18.79 37.87 0.16
CA PRO A 200 -19.55 39.12 0.08
C PRO A 200 -18.69 40.39 0.27
N GLU A 201 -17.40 40.26 0.58
CA GLU A 201 -16.42 41.34 0.68
C GLU A 201 -15.89 41.87 -0.66
N GLU A 202 -15.94 41.10 -1.76
CA GLU A 202 -15.45 41.56 -3.07
C GLU A 202 -16.55 42.11 -3.99
N ALA A 203 -17.82 42.08 -3.54
CA ALA A 203 -18.97 42.60 -4.29
C ALA A 203 -19.23 44.11 -4.06
N TRP A 204 -18.43 44.78 -3.24
CA TRP A 204 -18.66 46.18 -2.88
C TRP A 204 -17.53 47.09 -3.35
N GLU A 205 -17.50 47.46 -4.63
CA GLU A 205 -17.03 48.79 -5.10
C GLU A 205 -17.61 49.13 -6.49
N TYR A 206 -18.93 49.30 -6.62
CA TYR A 206 -19.48 50.23 -7.63
C TYR A 206 -20.91 50.67 -7.30
N GLU A 207 -21.09 51.42 -6.22
CA GLU A 207 -22.28 52.25 -6.01
C GLU A 207 -21.82 53.67 -5.66
N GLY A 208 -21.13 54.31 -6.61
CA GLY A 208 -20.80 55.73 -6.56
C GLY A 208 -22.05 56.53 -6.90
N GLY A 209 -22.68 57.05 -5.85
CA GLY A 209 -24.00 57.67 -5.88
C GLY A 209 -24.24 58.76 -6.93
N ALA A 210 -25.50 58.82 -7.32
CA ALA A 210 -26.12 59.88 -8.10
C ALA A 210 -25.82 61.27 -7.55
N SER A 211 -25.39 62.18 -8.43
CA SER A 211 -25.68 63.61 -8.27
C SER A 211 -26.95 63.92 -9.06
N ALA A 212 -28.05 64.09 -8.33
CA ALA A 212 -29.19 64.85 -8.81
C ALA A 212 -29.09 66.25 -8.20
N GLU A 213 -28.86 67.27 -9.04
CA GLU A 213 -29.72 68.44 -8.94
C GLU A 213 -29.87 69.15 -10.29
N SER A 214 -31.10 69.61 -10.47
CA SER A 214 -31.78 70.05 -11.68
C SER A 214 -31.48 71.51 -12.02
N ALA A 215 -31.42 71.85 -13.32
CA ALA A 215 -31.98 73.11 -13.81
C ALA A 215 -32.25 73.10 -15.32
N ALA A 216 -33.55 73.21 -15.65
CA ALA A 216 -34.16 73.95 -16.76
C ALA A 216 -34.00 73.49 -18.24
N VAL A 217 -35.11 72.90 -18.72
CA VAL A 217 -35.67 72.84 -20.10
C VAL A 217 -36.20 74.26 -20.48
N PRO A 218 -36.35 74.74 -21.76
CA PRO A 218 -36.83 74.02 -22.95
C PRO A 218 -36.17 74.32 -24.31
N GLY A 219 -36.40 73.42 -25.28
CA GLY A 219 -36.26 73.70 -26.71
C GLY A 219 -36.74 72.52 -27.56
N GLN A 220 -37.92 72.67 -28.14
CA GLN A 220 -38.72 71.65 -28.84
C GLN A 220 -38.24 71.41 -30.30
N THR A 221 -38.86 70.42 -30.96
CA THR A 221 -38.88 70.05 -32.40
C THR A 221 -37.83 69.02 -32.83
N GLY A 222 -38.13 67.92 -33.52
CA GLY A 222 -39.37 67.35 -34.04
C GLY A 222 -39.00 66.05 -34.78
N THR A 223 -39.81 65.00 -34.65
CA THR A 223 -39.76 63.80 -35.50
C THR A 223 -40.75 63.98 -36.66
N PRO A 224 -40.52 63.36 -37.84
CA PRO A 224 -40.95 61.97 -38.00
C PRO A 224 -40.11 61.06 -38.91
N ARG A 225 -40.26 59.76 -38.64
CA ARG A 225 -40.00 58.55 -39.46
C ARG A 225 -40.71 58.64 -40.84
N PRO A 226 -40.42 57.79 -41.86
CA PRO A 226 -40.60 56.33 -41.75
C PRO A 226 -39.74 55.38 -42.63
N ALA A 227 -39.73 54.12 -42.18
CA ALA A 227 -39.84 52.83 -42.91
C ALA A 227 -38.89 52.41 -44.06
N GLY A 228 -38.40 51.16 -43.93
CA GLY A 228 -37.91 50.27 -45.00
C GLY A 228 -37.18 49.07 -44.39
N ARG A 229 -37.85 47.95 -44.04
CA ARG A 229 -38.21 46.78 -44.87
C ARG A 229 -37.02 45.84 -45.20
N LEU A 230 -37.00 44.71 -44.47
CA LEU A 230 -36.81 43.30 -44.88
C LEU A 230 -35.79 42.97 -45.98
N ILE A 231 -34.85 42.02 -45.77
CA ILE A 231 -34.55 40.84 -46.64
C ILE A 231 -33.85 39.71 -45.82
N ILE A 232 -34.21 38.47 -46.15
CA ILE A 232 -33.81 37.13 -45.66
C ILE A 232 -32.78 36.50 -46.62
N GLY A 233 -31.93 35.57 -46.14
CA GLY A 233 -31.25 34.55 -46.97
C GLY A 233 -30.13 33.86 -46.19
N MET A 234 -30.37 32.66 -45.64
CA MET A 234 -30.02 31.32 -46.16
C MET A 234 -28.53 30.96 -46.07
#